data_AF-A0A7C1KPY0-F1
#
_entry.id   AF-A0A7C1KPY0-F1
#
_cell.length_a   1.000
_cell.length_b   1.000
_cell.length_c   1.000
_cell.angle_alpha   90.00
_cell.angle_beta   90.00
_cell.angle_gamma   90.00
#
_symmetry.space_group_name_H-M   'P 1'
#
loop_
_entity.id
_entity.type
_entity.pdbx_description
1 polymer ?
#
loop_
_entity_poly.entity_id
_entity_poly.type
_entity_poly.pdbx_seq_one_letter_code
_entity_poly.pdbx_strand_id
1 'polypeptide(L)'
;MKRIWLPQAIASGMLLWALYPGNPSGYYTLLHWVCCGTLIYQAYQAVNLKRQIWVWILGIMALVYNPIFRLHLGELWSAINIITFGIVVVSIFTLKIRDKK
;
A
#
# COMPACT_ATOMS: atom_id res chain seq x y z
N MET A 1 -17.99 11.43 8.75
CA MET A 1 -16.73 11.45 7.97
C MET A 1 -16.11 10.05 8.06
N LYS A 2 -16.28 9.21 7.05
CA LYS A 2 -15.79 7.82 7.09
C LYS A 2 -14.26 7.84 7.18
N ARG A 3 -13.68 7.15 8.17
CA ARG A 3 -12.21 7.10 8.42
C ARG A 3 -11.52 6.19 7.40
N ILE A 4 -11.61 6.53 6.11
CA ILE A 4 -10.99 5.77 5.00
C ILE A 4 -9.46 5.85 5.04
N TRP A 5 -8.91 6.80 5.81
CA TRP A 5 -7.50 7.18 5.88
C TRP A 5 -6.70 6.44 6.94
N LEU A 6 -7.37 5.71 7.82
CA LEU A 6 -6.75 4.97 8.92
C LEU A 6 -5.75 3.90 8.41
N PRO A 7 -6.12 3.00 7.48
CA PRO A 7 -5.19 1.97 7.01
C PRO A 7 -4.01 2.56 6.22
N GLN A 8 -4.23 3.68 5.52
CA GLN A 8 -3.18 4.38 4.78
C GLN A 8 -2.18 5.06 5.71
N ALA A 9 -2.64 5.72 6.77
CA ALA A 9 -1.75 6.33 7.75
C ALA A 9 -0.88 5.28 8.46
N ILE A 10 -1.49 4.13 8.78
CA ILE A 10 -0.77 2.99 9.38
C ILE A 10 0.26 2.43 8.38
N ALA A 11 -0.13 2.19 7.13
CA ALA A 11 0.78 1.69 6.09
C ALA A 11 1.94 2.67 5.82
N SER A 12 1.66 3.97 5.73
CA SER A 12 2.68 5.00 5.57
C SER A 12 3.67 5.04 6.73
N GLY A 13 3.18 4.98 7.97
CA GLY A 13 4.04 4.93 9.16
C GLY A 13 4.90 3.66 9.18
N MET A 14 4.32 2.52 8.81
CA MET A 14 5.06 1.25 8.76
C MET A 14 6.10 1.21 7.63
N LEU A 15 5.82 1.81 6.47
CA LEU A 15 6.76 1.95 5.36
C LEU A 15 7.94 2.87 5.73
N LEU A 16 7.68 3.97 6.42
CA LEU A 16 8.72 4.87 6.96
C LEU A 16 9.62 4.14 7.96
N TRP A 17 9.03 3.34 8.84
CA TRP A 17 9.79 2.54 9.80
C TRP A 17 10.54 1.37 9.13
N ALA A 18 10.04 0.86 7.99
CA ALA A 18 10.74 -0.15 7.19
C ALA A 18 12.02 0.38 6.52
N LEU A 19 12.19 1.70 6.38
CA LEU A 19 13.43 2.30 5.87
C LEU A 19 14.59 2.23 6.86
N TYR A 20 14.34 1.91 8.14
CA TYR A 20 15.39 1.82 9.15
C TYR A 20 16.09 0.44 9.09
N PRO A 21 17.40 0.37 8.80
CA PRO A 21 18.10 -0.90 8.48
C PRO A 21 18.38 -1.83 9.67
N GLY A 22 17.68 -1.68 10.80
CA GLY A 22 17.87 -2.49 12.02
C GLY A 22 16.70 -3.40 12.40
N ASN A 23 15.69 -3.52 11.52
CA ASN A 23 14.42 -4.11 11.93
C ASN A 23 14.39 -5.65 11.81
N PRO A 24 13.85 -6.38 12.81
CA PRO A 24 13.79 -7.83 12.80
C PRO A 24 12.96 -8.36 11.62
N SER A 25 13.32 -9.53 11.07
CA SER A 25 12.69 -10.12 9.87
C SER A 25 11.17 -10.33 10.01
N GLY A 26 10.68 -10.50 11.24
CA GLY A 26 9.24 -10.59 11.54
C GLY A 26 8.47 -9.29 11.24
N TYR A 27 9.11 -8.13 11.38
CA TYR A 27 8.50 -6.85 11.07
C TYR A 27 8.14 -6.73 9.59
N TYR A 28 9.06 -7.14 8.70
CA TYR A 28 8.78 -7.12 7.26
C TYR A 28 7.61 -8.04 6.91
N THR A 29 7.46 -9.18 7.59
CA THR A 29 6.30 -10.05 7.39
C THR A 29 5.00 -9.32 7.75
N LEU A 30 4.95 -8.66 8.91
CA LEU A 30 3.78 -7.87 9.34
C LEU A 30 3.51 -6.67 8.40
N LEU A 31 4.55 -5.99 7.94
CA LEU A 31 4.47 -4.90 6.96
C LEU A 31 3.76 -5.38 5.69
N HIS A 32 4.17 -6.52 5.13
CA HIS A 32 3.54 -7.10 3.95
C HIS A 32 2.06 -7.38 4.17
N TRP A 33 1.69 -7.99 5.30
CA TRP A 33 0.28 -8.25 5.64
C TRP A 33 -0.54 -6.95 5.72
N VAL A 34 -0.02 -5.92 6.40
CA VAL A 34 -0.72 -4.64 6.54
C VAL A 34 -0.81 -3.87 5.23
N CYS A 35 0.29 -3.82 4.45
CA CYS A 35 0.30 -3.21 3.13
C CYS A 35 -0.65 -3.94 2.18
N CYS A 36 -0.62 -5.28 2.16
CA CYS A 36 -1.51 -6.10 1.33
C CYS A 36 -2.98 -5.83 1.66
N GLY A 37 -3.36 -5.88 2.96
CA GLY A 37 -4.72 -5.56 3.40
C GLY A 37 -5.15 -4.14 3.03
N THR A 38 -4.25 -3.16 3.17
CA THR A 38 -4.51 -1.76 2.81
C THR A 38 -4.70 -1.58 1.30
N LEU A 39 -3.89 -2.24 0.49
CA LEU A 39 -3.97 -2.17 -0.98
C LEU A 39 -5.25 -2.85 -1.49
N ILE A 40 -5.63 -4.00 -0.93
CA ILE A 40 -6.90 -4.68 -1.24
C ILE A 40 -8.08 -3.77 -0.93
N TYR A 41 -8.09 -3.12 0.25
CA TYR A 41 -9.15 -2.20 0.63
C TYR A 41 -9.26 -1.02 -0.34
N GLN A 42 -8.12 -0.43 -0.75
CA GLN A 42 -8.12 0.63 -1.74
C GLN A 42 -8.54 0.15 -3.13
N ALA A 43 -8.13 -1.04 -3.54
CA ALA A 43 -8.55 -1.64 -4.80
C ALA A 43 -10.08 -1.81 -4.83
N TYR A 44 -10.68 -2.30 -3.75
CA TYR A 44 -12.13 -2.42 -3.62
C TYR A 44 -12.84 -1.07 -3.76
N GLN A 45 -12.31 -0.03 -3.11
CA GLN A 45 -12.82 1.33 -3.26
C GLN A 45 -12.68 1.86 -4.69
N ALA A 46 -11.56 1.57 -5.37
CA ALA A 46 -11.33 1.96 -6.76
C ALA A 46 -12.27 1.24 -7.75
N VAL A 47 -12.68 0.00 -7.46
CA VAL A 47 -13.71 -0.73 -8.22
C VAL A 47 -15.05 0.00 -8.12
N ASN A 48 -15.46 0.39 -6.90
CA ASN A 48 -16.71 1.14 -6.69
C ASN A 48 -16.71 2.49 -7.41
N LEU A 49 -15.54 3.11 -7.53
CA LEU A 49 -15.35 4.38 -8.24
C LEU A 49 -15.17 4.20 -9.77
N LYS A 50 -15.34 2.98 -10.31
CA LYS A 50 -15.15 2.60 -11.72
C LYS A 50 -13.79 3.00 -12.29
N ARG A 51 -12.75 3.04 -11.46
CA ARG A 51 -11.38 3.39 -11.86
C ARG A 51 -10.55 2.13 -12.12
N GLN A 52 -10.83 1.41 -13.20
CA GLN A 52 -10.16 0.14 -13.53
C GLN A 52 -8.63 0.24 -13.52
N ILE A 53 -8.05 1.33 -14.04
CA ILE A 53 -6.58 1.54 -14.03
C ILE A 53 -6.01 1.48 -12.61
N TRP A 54 -6.67 2.14 -11.65
CA TRP A 54 -6.24 2.13 -10.25
C TRP A 54 -6.45 0.76 -9.59
N VAL A 55 -7.52 0.05 -9.94
CA VAL A 55 -7.76 -1.32 -9.46
C VAL A 55 -6.61 -2.24 -9.87
N TRP A 56 -6.17 -2.16 -11.12
CA TRP A 56 -5.06 -2.95 -11.62
C TRP A 56 -3.73 -2.58 -10.94
N ILE A 57 -3.41 -1.28 -10.82
CA ILE A 57 -2.18 -0.83 -10.14
C ILE A 57 -2.16 -1.31 -8.68
N LEU A 58 -3.24 -1.07 -7.95
CA LEU A 58 -3.34 -1.44 -6.53
C LEU A 58 -3.37 -2.97 -6.34
N GLY A 59 -4.02 -3.70 -7.25
CA GLY A 59 -4.07 -5.16 -7.24
C GLY A 59 -2.71 -5.79 -7.51
N ILE A 60 -1.96 -5.28 -8.49
CA ILE A 60 -0.58 -5.73 -8.77
C ILE A 60 0.31 -5.44 -7.56
N MET A 61 0.20 -4.27 -6.96
CA MET A 61 0.97 -3.97 -5.74
C MET A 61 0.58 -4.88 -4.57
N ALA A 62 -0.71 -5.21 -4.40
CA ALA A 62 -1.13 -6.13 -3.35
C ALA A 62 -0.50 -7.52 -3.54
N LEU A 63 -0.28 -7.93 -4.80
CA LEU A 63 0.46 -9.15 -5.14
C LEU A 63 1.96 -9.02 -4.86
N VAL A 64 2.58 -7.87 -5.16
CA VAL A 64 4.00 -7.62 -4.85
C VAL A 64 4.25 -7.65 -3.34
N TYR A 65 3.33 -7.10 -2.54
CA TYR A 65 3.38 -7.14 -1.08
C TYR A 65 2.80 -8.42 -0.48
N ASN A 66 2.46 -9.42 -1.30
CA ASN A 66 1.78 -10.61 -0.81
C ASN A 66 2.76 -11.46 0.03
N PRO A 67 2.44 -11.76 1.31
CA PRO A 67 3.30 -12.56 2.18
C PRO A 67 3.58 -13.99 1.65
N ILE A 68 2.78 -14.46 0.69
CA ILE A 68 2.96 -15.75 0.01
C ILE A 68 4.23 -15.74 -0.86
N PHE A 69 4.53 -14.62 -1.52
CA PHE A 69 5.75 -14.46 -2.33
C PHE A 69 6.78 -13.66 -1.56
N ARG A 70 7.60 -14.34 -0.75
CA ARG A 70 8.79 -13.74 -0.12
C ARG A 70 9.86 -13.47 -1.19
N LEU A 71 9.71 -12.37 -1.89
CA LEU A 71 10.72 -11.85 -2.81
C LEU A 71 11.90 -11.30 -1.99
N HIS A 72 13.02 -12.01 -1.96
CA HIS A 72 14.26 -11.50 -1.36
C HIS A 72 14.90 -10.48 -2.31
N LEU A 73 14.36 -9.27 -2.33
CA LEU A 73 14.86 -8.19 -3.19
C LEU A 73 15.90 -7.30 -2.51
N GLY A 74 16.27 -7.57 -1.25
CA GLY A 74 17.32 -6.81 -0.54
C GLY A 74 17.08 -5.30 -0.61
N GLU A 75 18.00 -4.57 -1.23
CA GLU A 75 17.93 -3.11 -1.40
C GLU A 75 16.81 -2.63 -2.34
N LEU A 76 16.35 -3.48 -3.27
CA LEU A 76 15.23 -3.15 -4.17
C LEU A 76 13.92 -2.96 -3.40
N TRP A 77 13.77 -3.55 -2.20
CA TRP A 77 12.60 -3.34 -1.35
C TRP A 77 12.45 -1.88 -0.94
N SER A 78 13.55 -1.16 -0.73
CA SER A 78 13.50 0.27 -0.40
C SER A 78 12.90 1.08 -1.54
N ALA A 79 13.34 0.81 -2.79
CA ALA A 79 12.78 1.44 -3.98
C ALA A 79 11.29 1.11 -4.15
N ILE A 80 10.90 -0.16 -3.98
CA ILE A 80 9.49 -0.59 -4.05
C ILE A 80 8.64 0.09 -2.98
N ASN A 81 9.16 0.21 -1.75
CA ASN A 81 8.49 0.91 -0.65
C ASN A 81 8.28 2.39 -0.97
N ILE A 82 9.27 3.07 -1.53
CA ILE A 82 9.16 4.48 -1.94
C ILE A 82 8.14 4.65 -3.07
N ILE A 83 8.21 3.81 -4.10
CA ILE A 83 7.24 3.82 -5.21
C ILE A 83 5.83 3.58 -4.65
N THR A 84 5.71 2.65 -3.71
CA THR A 84 4.43 2.28 -3.11
C THR A 84 3.82 3.39 -2.30
N PHE A 85 4.64 4.03 -1.48
CA PHE A 85 4.24 5.22 -0.75
C PHE A 85 3.71 6.30 -1.70
N GLY A 86 4.44 6.59 -2.79
CA GLY A 86 4.00 7.54 -3.80
C GLY A 86 2.65 7.17 -4.43
N ILE A 87 2.47 5.91 -4.83
CA ILE A 87 1.22 5.44 -5.45
C ILE A 87 0.05 5.54 -4.45
N VAL A 88 0.25 5.13 -3.20
CA VAL A 88 -0.79 5.21 -2.16
C VAL A 88 -1.18 6.66 -1.90
N VAL A 89 -0.21 7.57 -1.79
CA VAL A 89 -0.46 9.02 -1.61
C VAL A 89 -1.20 9.61 -2.82
N VAL A 90 -0.81 9.30 -4.05
CA VAL A 90 -1.51 9.80 -5.24
C VAL A 90 -2.91 9.19 -5.37
N SER A 91 -3.06 7.91 -5.06
CA SER A 91 -4.36 7.21 -5.04
C SER A 91 -5.31 7.89 -4.08
N ILE A 92 -4.81 8.23 -2.90
CA ILE A 92 -5.53 9.00 -1.89
C ILE A 92 -6.08 10.32 -2.44
N PHE A 93 -5.23 11.15 -3.05
CA PHE A 93 -5.69 12.43 -3.59
C PHE A 93 -6.70 12.19 -4.71
N THR A 94 -6.46 11.22 -5.59
CA THR A 94 -7.32 10.92 -6.74
C THR A 94 -8.68 10.36 -6.34
N LEU A 95 -8.72 9.45 -5.34
CA LEU A 95 -9.94 8.82 -4.84
C LEU A 95 -10.71 9.76 -3.89
N LYS A 96 -10.03 10.57 -3.06
CA LYS A 96 -10.67 11.54 -2.15
C LYS A 96 -11.27 12.73 -2.89
N ILE A 97 -10.63 13.21 -3.96
CA ILE A 97 -11.09 14.38 -4.72
C ILE A 97 -12.51 14.21 -5.27
N ARG A 98 -12.99 12.97 -5.47
CA ARG A 98 -14.30 12.72 -6.11
C ARG A 98 -15.42 12.22 -5.21
N ASP A 99 -15.16 11.84 -3.95
CA ASP A 99 -16.23 11.59 -2.96
C ASP A 99 -17.00 12.88 -2.62
N LYS A 100 -16.42 14.04 -2.96
CA LYS A 100 -16.98 15.38 -2.78
C LYS A 100 -17.79 15.91 -3.97
N LYS A 101 -17.98 15.15 -5.06
CA LYS A 101 -18.74 15.59 -6.24
C LYS A 101 -19.97 14.72 -6.42
#